data_AF-A0A7C3LAV3-F1
#
_entry.id   AF-A0A7C3LAV3-F1
#
_cell.length_a   1.000
_cell.length_b   1.000
_cell.length_c   1.000
_cell.angle_alpha   90.00
_cell.angle_beta   90.00
_cell.angle_gamma   90.00
#
_symmetry.space_group_name_H-M   'P 1'
#
loop_
_entity.id
_entity.type
_entity.pdbx_description
1 polymer ?
#
loop_
_entity_poly.entity_id
_entity_poly.type
_entity_poly.pdbx_seq_one_letter_code
_entity_poly.pdbx_strand_id
1 'polypeptide(L)'
;MGAAPLRFASLGSGSRGNATVVRKNGTCLLVDCGFSSPQVRKRLGRLGLELEDLSAILVTHEHGDHIRGVAALARRTGVPVWMTPGTAAAFGKSSEVPNLRRLNCHRSLTIGDIEVQPFPVPHDAREPCQFVFSDGARRLGLLTDAGSPTPHIQALLNGCDALMIESNHDETLLANSAYPAPVRARIGG
;
A
#
# COMPACT_ATOMS: atom_id res chain seq x y z
N MET A 1 14.92 18.43 -21.10
CA MET A 1 14.07 17.21 -21.13
C MET A 1 13.00 17.40 -20.06
N GLY A 2 11.72 17.23 -20.40
CA GLY A 2 10.64 17.38 -19.42
C GLY A 2 10.71 16.31 -18.34
N ALA A 3 10.33 16.65 -17.10
CA ALA A 3 10.28 15.68 -16.01
C ALA A 3 9.33 14.53 -16.35
N ALA A 4 9.72 13.27 -16.12
CA ALA A 4 8.86 12.13 -16.37
C ALA A 4 7.60 12.22 -15.49
N PRO A 5 6.39 11.87 -15.96
CA PRO A 5 5.18 11.99 -15.14
C PRO A 5 5.19 11.02 -13.95
N LEU A 6 4.39 11.31 -12.91
CA LEU A 6 4.05 10.33 -11.87
C LEU A 6 3.34 9.13 -12.53
N ARG A 7 3.81 7.92 -12.24
CA ARG A 7 3.29 6.65 -12.79
C ARG A 7 2.92 5.71 -11.67
N PHE A 8 1.94 4.85 -11.91
CA PHE A 8 1.56 3.80 -10.98
C PHE A 8 1.08 2.55 -11.71
N ALA A 9 1.18 1.40 -11.04
CA ALA A 9 0.69 0.13 -11.57
C ALA A 9 0.39 -0.86 -10.43
N SER A 10 -0.74 -1.56 -10.52
CA SER A 10 -1.00 -2.71 -9.66
C SER A 10 -0.16 -3.91 -10.11
N LEU A 11 0.62 -4.47 -9.20
CA LEU A 11 1.26 -5.77 -9.40
C LEU A 11 0.32 -6.92 -9.01
N GLY A 12 -0.69 -6.65 -8.19
CA GLY A 12 -1.80 -7.53 -7.85
C GLY A 12 -2.71 -6.90 -6.79
N SER A 13 -3.98 -7.33 -6.79
CA SER A 13 -5.07 -6.73 -5.99
C SER A 13 -6.07 -7.80 -5.50
N GLY A 14 -5.69 -8.63 -4.54
CA GLY A 14 -6.60 -9.60 -3.92
C GLY A 14 -5.93 -10.53 -2.90
N SER A 15 -6.69 -11.47 -2.34
CA SER A 15 -6.29 -12.34 -1.21
C SER A 15 -5.02 -13.18 -1.41
N ARG A 16 -4.54 -13.30 -2.65
CA ARG A 16 -3.27 -13.98 -2.98
C ARG A 16 -2.07 -13.03 -2.98
N GLY A 17 -2.25 -11.76 -2.67
CA GLY A 17 -1.22 -10.75 -2.54
C GLY A 17 -1.60 -9.41 -3.18
N ASN A 18 -1.36 -8.34 -2.44
CA ASN A 18 -1.47 -6.95 -2.85
C ASN A 18 -0.08 -6.34 -2.99
N ALA A 19 0.15 -5.62 -4.07
CA ALA A 19 1.32 -4.78 -4.25
C ALA A 19 1.06 -3.77 -5.36
N THR A 20 1.40 -2.51 -5.13
CA THR A 20 1.27 -1.41 -6.09
C THR A 20 2.59 -0.67 -6.21
N VAL A 21 3.00 -0.36 -7.43
CA VAL A 21 4.17 0.51 -7.67
C VAL A 21 3.69 1.92 -7.89
N VAL A 22 4.37 2.89 -7.28
CA VAL A 22 4.24 4.33 -7.57
C VAL A 22 5.64 4.88 -7.85
N ARG A 23 5.84 5.51 -9.01
CA ARG A 23 7.17 5.93 -9.46
C ARG A 23 7.16 7.33 -10.07
N LYS A 24 8.22 8.08 -9.80
CA LYS A 24 8.56 9.36 -10.44
C LYS A 24 10.07 9.42 -10.59
N ASN A 25 10.57 9.77 -11.78
CA ASN A 25 12.00 9.87 -12.07
C ASN A 25 12.82 8.66 -11.55
N GLY A 26 13.72 8.89 -10.59
CA GLY A 26 14.57 7.87 -9.96
C GLY A 26 13.96 7.21 -8.73
N THR A 27 12.77 7.65 -8.29
CA THR A 27 12.12 7.16 -7.08
C THR A 27 11.03 6.14 -7.41
N CYS A 28 11.16 4.92 -6.89
CA CYS A 28 10.19 3.84 -7.07
C CYS A 28 9.72 3.32 -5.71
N LEU A 29 8.46 3.54 -5.37
CA LEU A 29 7.85 3.10 -4.12
C LEU A 29 7.02 1.84 -4.37
N LEU A 30 7.16 0.86 -3.49
CA LEU A 30 6.27 -0.29 -3.44
C LEU A 30 5.30 -0.11 -2.27
N VAL A 31 4.01 -0.05 -2.56
CA VAL A 31 2.95 -0.08 -1.55
C VAL A 31 2.50 -1.52 -1.38
N ASP A 32 2.67 -2.02 -0.16
CA ASP A 32 2.47 -3.41 0.26
C ASP A 32 3.32 -4.44 -0.49
N CYS A 33 3.52 -5.60 0.14
CA CYS A 33 4.22 -6.73 -0.45
C CYS A 33 3.57 -8.04 -0.01
N GLY A 34 2.44 -8.34 -0.64
CA GLY A 34 1.72 -9.59 -0.54
C GLY A 34 2.35 -10.77 -1.28
N PHE A 35 3.52 -10.63 -1.87
CA PHE A 35 4.11 -11.63 -2.77
C PHE A 35 5.50 -12.06 -2.30
N SER A 36 5.93 -13.25 -2.69
CA SER A 36 7.32 -13.65 -2.47
C SER A 36 8.28 -12.80 -3.33
N SER A 37 9.53 -12.62 -2.91
CA SER A 37 10.50 -11.82 -3.66
C SER A 37 10.69 -12.26 -5.12
N PRO A 38 10.65 -13.57 -5.48
CA PRO A 38 10.63 -14.00 -6.88
C PRO A 38 9.38 -13.55 -7.65
N GLN A 39 8.20 -13.58 -7.02
CA GLN A 39 6.97 -13.10 -7.63
C GLN A 39 7.00 -11.59 -7.83
N VAL A 40 7.51 -10.83 -6.86
CA VAL A 40 7.70 -9.37 -7.01
C VAL A 40 8.62 -9.07 -8.17
N ARG A 41 9.80 -9.71 -8.25
CA ARG A 41 10.75 -9.52 -9.37
C ARG A 41 10.10 -9.81 -10.72
N LYS A 42 9.38 -10.94 -10.84
CA LYS A 42 8.67 -11.30 -12.07
C LYS A 42 7.61 -10.25 -12.47
N ARG A 43 6.90 -9.68 -11.49
CA ARG A 43 5.85 -8.69 -11.74
C ARG A 43 6.44 -7.31 -12.09
N LEU A 44 7.50 -6.89 -11.42
CA LEU A 44 8.26 -5.68 -11.75
C LEU A 44 8.85 -5.77 -13.16
N GLY A 45 9.40 -6.92 -13.54
CA GLY A 45 9.97 -7.12 -14.88
C GLY A 45 8.97 -6.91 -16.02
N ARG A 46 7.66 -7.12 -15.79
CA ARG A 46 6.61 -6.80 -16.78
C ARG A 46 6.48 -5.29 -17.03
N LEU A 47 6.95 -4.47 -16.10
CA LEU A 47 6.98 -3.02 -16.18
C LEU A 47 8.38 -2.50 -16.59
N GLY A 48 9.32 -3.40 -16.89
CA GLY A 48 10.72 -3.05 -17.16
C GLY A 48 11.45 -2.54 -15.91
N LEU A 49 11.06 -2.99 -14.72
CA LEU A 49 11.66 -2.63 -13.44
C LEU A 49 12.35 -3.84 -12.81
N GLU A 50 13.39 -3.58 -12.04
CA GLU A 50 14.12 -4.54 -11.22
C GLU A 50 13.89 -4.27 -9.72
N LEU A 51 14.29 -5.21 -8.85
CA LEU A 51 14.14 -5.00 -7.40
C LEU A 51 15.03 -3.86 -6.90
N GLU A 52 16.15 -3.67 -7.58
CA GLU A 52 17.18 -2.68 -7.29
C GLU A 52 16.71 -1.25 -7.62
N ASP A 53 15.62 -1.10 -8.40
CA ASP A 53 14.98 0.19 -8.63
C ASP A 53 14.15 0.67 -7.43
N LEU A 54 13.78 -0.22 -6.51
CA LEU A 54 12.94 0.12 -5.35
C LEU A 54 13.69 1.07 -4.42
N SER A 55 13.01 2.13 -4.00
CA SER A 55 13.53 3.15 -3.08
C SER A 55 12.99 2.98 -1.66
N ALA A 56 11.77 2.46 -1.51
CA ALA A 56 11.15 2.17 -0.21
C ALA A 56 9.97 1.21 -0.37
N ILE A 57 9.59 0.57 0.74
CA ILE A 57 8.32 -0.15 0.88
C ILE A 57 7.45 0.63 1.86
N LEU A 58 6.22 0.94 1.48
CA LEU A 58 5.19 1.51 2.34
C LEU A 58 4.18 0.43 2.64
N VAL A 59 3.78 0.26 3.90
CA VAL A 59 2.79 -0.76 4.28
C VAL A 59 1.54 -0.10 4.81
N THR A 60 0.40 -0.48 4.24
CA THR A 60 -0.91 0.06 4.61
C THR A 60 -1.37 -0.47 5.96
N HIS A 61 -1.35 -1.80 6.13
CA HIS A 61 -1.80 -2.50 7.34
C HIS A 61 -1.24 -3.94 7.42
N GLU A 62 -1.49 -4.66 8.52
CA GLU A 62 -0.82 -5.93 8.85
C GLU A 62 -1.44 -7.22 8.24
N HIS A 63 -2.41 -7.14 7.33
CA HIS A 63 -3.02 -8.36 6.78
C HIS A 63 -2.04 -9.14 5.91
N GLY A 64 -2.13 -10.48 5.93
CA GLY A 64 -1.10 -11.36 5.37
C GLY A 64 -0.88 -11.19 3.86
N ASP A 65 -1.93 -10.89 3.11
CA ASP A 65 -1.88 -10.56 1.70
C ASP A 65 -1.30 -9.16 1.42
N HIS A 66 -0.99 -8.35 2.44
CA HIS A 66 -0.24 -7.10 2.31
C HIS A 66 1.20 -7.24 2.84
N ILE A 67 1.43 -8.01 3.91
CA ILE A 67 2.71 -7.94 4.62
C ILE A 67 3.64 -9.15 4.47
N ARG A 68 3.14 -10.31 4.04
CA ARG A 68 3.90 -11.58 4.15
C ARG A 68 5.25 -11.58 3.42
N GLY A 69 5.40 -10.77 2.37
CA GLY A 69 6.62 -10.64 1.57
C GLY A 69 7.56 -9.53 2.03
N VAL A 70 7.10 -8.61 2.89
CA VAL A 70 7.81 -7.37 3.24
C VAL A 70 9.18 -7.64 3.83
N ALA A 71 9.28 -8.46 4.88
CA ALA A 71 10.55 -8.71 5.56
C ALA A 71 11.59 -9.38 4.64
N ALA A 72 11.16 -10.34 3.83
CA ALA A 72 12.04 -11.04 2.90
C ALA A 72 12.52 -10.12 1.76
N LEU A 73 11.64 -9.26 1.25
CA LEU A 73 12.00 -8.29 0.22
C LEU A 73 12.92 -7.20 0.76
N ALA A 74 12.64 -6.68 1.96
CA ALA A 74 13.46 -5.68 2.63
C ALA A 74 14.88 -6.20 2.92
N ARG A 75 15.04 -7.44 3.37
CA ARG A 75 16.38 -8.06 3.53
C ARG A 75 17.14 -8.18 2.23
N ARG A 76 16.44 -8.45 1.13
CA ARG A 76 17.06 -8.61 -0.19
C ARG A 76 17.51 -7.29 -0.81
N THR A 77 16.75 -6.22 -0.58
CA THR A 77 16.93 -4.92 -1.24
C THR A 77 17.60 -3.87 -0.35
N GLY A 78 17.50 -4.01 0.97
CA GLY A 78 18.04 -3.07 1.96
C GLY A 78 17.24 -1.76 2.10
N VAL A 79 16.18 -1.59 1.30
CA VAL A 79 15.37 -0.36 1.28
C VAL A 79 14.63 -0.16 2.60
N PRO A 80 14.38 1.10 3.02
CA PRO A 80 13.57 1.37 4.19
C PRO A 80 12.14 0.85 4.01
N VAL A 81 11.60 0.32 5.11
CA VAL A 81 10.19 -0.09 5.21
C VAL A 81 9.47 0.87 6.13
N TRP A 82 8.36 1.44 5.68
CA TRP A 82 7.56 2.38 6.45
C TRP A 82 6.26 1.73 6.90
N MET A 83 6.01 1.75 8.21
CA MET A 83 4.82 1.23 8.85
C MET A 83 4.37 2.19 9.96
N THR A 84 3.07 2.27 10.17
CA THR A 84 2.52 2.86 11.39
C THR A 84 2.97 2.06 12.63
N PRO A 85 3.09 2.69 13.81
CA PRO A 85 3.42 1.99 15.05
C PRO A 85 2.57 0.73 15.30
N GLY A 86 1.26 0.80 15.09
CA GLY A 86 0.31 -0.29 15.27
C GLY A 86 0.50 -1.42 14.25
N THR A 87 0.65 -1.08 12.97
CA THR A 87 0.96 -2.08 11.92
C THR A 87 2.26 -2.80 12.24
N ALA A 88 3.30 -2.06 12.65
CA ALA A 88 4.57 -2.68 13.03
C ALA A 88 4.45 -3.55 14.28
N ALA A 89 3.71 -3.13 15.31
CA ALA A 89 3.49 -3.95 16.49
C ALA A 89 2.74 -5.26 16.16
N ALA A 90 1.80 -5.19 15.21
CA ALA A 90 0.99 -6.32 14.78
C ALA A 90 1.70 -7.25 13.78
N PHE A 91 2.78 -6.77 13.14
CA PHE A 91 3.59 -7.55 12.21
C PHE A 91 4.19 -8.82 12.87
N GLY A 92 4.15 -8.96 14.20
CA GLY A 92 4.54 -10.15 14.97
C GLY A 92 6.05 -10.46 14.98
N LYS A 93 6.75 -10.02 13.93
CA LYS A 93 8.17 -10.21 13.62
C LYS A 93 8.82 -8.90 13.18
N SER A 94 8.39 -7.76 13.72
CA SER A 94 8.87 -6.45 13.26
C SER A 94 10.37 -6.27 13.42
N SER A 95 11.00 -6.97 14.39
CA SER A 95 12.45 -7.05 14.55
C SER A 95 13.16 -7.72 13.37
N GLU A 96 12.46 -8.53 12.57
CA GLU A 96 12.98 -9.16 11.36
C GLU A 96 12.92 -8.26 10.11
N VAL A 97 12.32 -7.08 10.22
CA VAL A 97 12.23 -6.10 9.13
C VAL A 97 13.43 -5.14 9.24
N PRO A 98 14.45 -5.28 8.38
CA PRO A 98 15.59 -4.37 8.39
C PRO A 98 15.16 -2.96 7.98
N ASN A 99 15.84 -1.94 8.51
CA ASN A 99 15.60 -0.53 8.17
C ASN A 99 14.13 -0.10 8.31
N LEU A 100 13.45 -0.62 9.34
CA LEU A 100 12.08 -0.26 9.68
C LEU A 100 12.02 1.21 10.15
N ARG A 101 11.16 2.00 9.51
CA ARG A 101 10.87 3.39 9.81
C ARG A 101 9.42 3.53 10.25
N ARG A 102 9.19 4.42 11.21
CA ARG A 102 7.85 4.71 11.73
C ARG A 102 7.20 5.78 10.88
N LEU A 103 5.99 5.48 10.44
CA LEU A 103 5.13 6.37 9.68
C LEU A 103 4.09 6.97 10.60
N ASN A 104 3.79 8.26 10.43
CA ASN A 104 2.74 8.96 11.14
C ASN A 104 1.60 9.27 10.16
N CYS A 105 0.39 8.79 10.44
CA CYS A 105 -0.78 8.95 9.59
C CYS A 105 -1.26 10.40 9.40
N HIS A 106 -0.65 11.36 10.08
CA HIS A 106 -1.05 12.77 10.04
C HIS A 106 0.08 13.68 9.55
N ARG A 107 1.21 13.12 9.09
CA ARG A 107 2.36 13.90 8.65
C ARG A 107 2.88 13.39 7.31
N SER A 108 2.89 14.27 6.31
CA SER A 108 3.55 13.99 5.04
C SER A 108 5.05 13.74 5.23
N LEU A 109 5.59 12.90 4.36
CA LEU A 109 7.02 12.67 4.22
C LEU A 109 7.41 12.72 2.76
N THR A 110 8.68 13.02 2.48
CA THR A 110 9.22 12.99 1.12
C THR A 110 10.17 11.81 0.99
N ILE A 111 9.96 11.00 -0.04
CA ILE A 111 10.89 9.93 -0.44
C ILE A 111 11.33 10.26 -1.85
N GLY A 112 12.58 10.72 -2.00
CA GLY A 112 13.11 11.16 -3.29
C GLY A 112 12.24 12.22 -3.95
N ASP A 113 11.72 11.90 -5.14
CA ASP A 113 10.90 12.77 -5.98
C ASP A 113 9.40 12.77 -5.64
N ILE A 114 8.98 12.05 -4.59
CA ILE A 114 7.56 11.83 -4.26
C ILE A 114 7.28 12.29 -2.82
N GLU A 115 6.32 13.21 -2.68
CA GLU A 115 5.66 13.45 -1.41
C GLU A 115 4.61 12.36 -1.18
N VAL A 116 4.66 11.76 0.01
CA VAL A 116 3.72 10.76 0.48
C VAL A 116 2.97 11.37 1.65
N GLN A 117 1.66 11.48 1.53
CA GLN A 117 0.75 11.90 2.58
C GLN A 117 -0.06 10.69 3.04
N PRO A 118 0.32 10.06 4.15
CA PRO A 118 -0.46 8.99 4.72
C PRO A 118 -1.72 9.53 5.40
N PHE A 119 -2.75 8.68 5.53
CA PHE A 119 -3.96 9.00 6.25
C PHE A 119 -4.64 7.76 6.83
N PRO A 120 -5.31 7.85 7.99
CA PRO A 120 -5.97 6.71 8.60
C PRO A 120 -7.25 6.35 7.84
N VAL A 121 -7.57 5.06 7.82
CA VAL A 121 -8.83 4.54 7.26
C VAL A 121 -9.51 3.60 8.26
N PRO A 122 -10.85 3.50 8.27
CA PRO A 122 -11.53 2.47 9.05
C PRO A 122 -11.31 1.11 8.39
N HIS A 123 -10.68 0.17 9.09
CA HIS A 123 -10.48 -1.22 8.67
C HIS A 123 -10.18 -2.10 9.90
N ASP A 124 -10.45 -3.41 9.81
CA ASP A 124 -10.15 -4.37 10.89
C ASP A 124 -8.64 -4.67 10.95
N ALA A 125 -7.86 -3.68 11.35
CA ALA A 125 -6.41 -3.72 11.49
C ALA A 125 -5.97 -2.77 12.62
N ARG A 126 -4.73 -2.93 13.11
CA ARG A 126 -4.26 -2.25 14.33
C ARG A 126 -4.10 -0.75 14.17
N GLU A 127 -3.51 -0.31 13.08
CA GLU A 127 -3.39 1.12 12.73
C GLU A 127 -3.30 1.27 11.21
N PRO A 128 -4.37 0.92 10.47
CA PRO A 128 -4.40 0.94 9.02
C PRO A 128 -4.28 2.37 8.48
N CYS A 129 -3.52 2.51 7.41
CA CYS A 129 -3.36 3.75 6.69
C CYS A 129 -3.36 3.55 5.18
N GLN A 130 -3.69 4.61 4.47
CA GLN A 130 -3.64 4.71 3.02
C GLN A 130 -2.83 5.95 2.64
N PHE A 131 -2.61 6.17 1.34
CA PHE A 131 -1.63 7.17 0.89
C PHE A 131 -2.14 8.03 -0.26
N VAL A 132 -1.86 9.32 -0.19
CA VAL A 132 -1.82 10.21 -1.36
C VAL A 132 -0.37 10.43 -1.75
N PHE A 133 -0.07 10.33 -3.03
CA PHE A 133 1.25 10.57 -3.61
C PHE A 133 1.21 11.83 -4.47
N SER A 134 2.23 12.68 -4.36
CA SER A 134 2.38 13.85 -5.22
C SER A 134 3.80 14.04 -5.73
N ASP A 135 3.92 14.51 -6.97
CA ASP A 135 5.17 15.01 -7.56
C ASP A 135 5.22 16.56 -7.59
N GLY A 136 4.35 17.22 -6.81
CA GLY A 136 4.18 18.67 -6.79
C GLY A 136 3.30 19.23 -7.90
N ALA A 137 3.02 18.46 -8.97
CA ALA A 137 2.17 18.86 -10.07
C ALA A 137 0.90 18.01 -10.19
N ARG A 138 0.99 16.71 -9.87
CA ARG A 138 -0.10 15.74 -9.91
C ARG A 138 -0.24 15.04 -8.56
N ARG A 139 -1.46 14.57 -8.27
CA ARG A 139 -1.82 13.85 -7.05
C ARG A 139 -2.51 12.53 -7.38
N LEU A 140 -1.99 11.44 -6.84
CA LEU A 140 -2.55 10.09 -6.93
C LEU A 140 -3.04 9.67 -5.54
N GLY A 141 -4.32 9.40 -5.38
CA GLY A 141 -4.85 8.77 -4.17
C GLY A 141 -4.91 7.25 -4.32
N LEU A 142 -4.44 6.53 -3.31
CA LEU A 142 -4.63 5.08 -3.16
C LEU A 142 -5.59 4.85 -1.99
N LEU A 143 -6.64 4.07 -2.22
CA LEU A 143 -7.63 3.72 -1.21
C LEU A 143 -8.08 2.26 -1.39
N THR A 144 -7.37 1.34 -0.76
CA THR A 144 -7.80 -0.07 -0.63
C THR A 144 -8.24 -0.35 0.80
N ASP A 145 -9.03 -1.40 1.01
CA ASP A 145 -9.41 -1.86 2.36
C ASP A 145 -9.98 -0.74 3.26
N ALA A 146 -10.60 0.27 2.67
CA ALA A 146 -11.24 1.36 3.41
C ALA A 146 -12.67 0.91 3.70
N GLY A 147 -12.85 0.17 4.79
CA GLY A 147 -14.12 -0.47 5.17
C GLY A 147 -15.33 0.46 5.12
N SER A 148 -15.15 1.78 5.28
CA SER A 148 -16.16 2.78 4.94
C SER A 148 -15.55 4.13 4.52
N PRO A 149 -16.27 4.92 3.69
CA PRO A 149 -15.87 6.29 3.43
C PRO A 149 -16.08 7.18 4.67
N THR A 150 -15.21 8.16 4.87
CA THR A 150 -15.35 9.19 5.92
C THR A 150 -15.17 10.58 5.31
N PRO A 151 -15.69 11.65 5.94
CA PRO A 151 -15.43 13.02 5.49
C PRO A 151 -13.94 13.36 5.40
N HIS A 152 -13.12 12.79 6.29
CA HIS A 152 -11.67 12.96 6.27
C HIS A 152 -11.04 12.35 5.00
N ILE A 153 -11.42 11.11 4.66
CA ILE A 153 -10.97 10.44 3.44
C ILE A 153 -11.40 11.24 2.20
N GLN A 154 -12.66 11.67 2.14
CA GLN A 154 -13.18 12.45 1.02
C GLN A 154 -12.41 13.77 0.85
N ALA A 155 -12.13 14.48 1.95
CA ALA A 155 -11.38 15.74 1.91
C ALA A 155 -9.95 15.56 1.40
N LEU A 156 -9.27 14.48 1.80
CA LEU A 156 -7.89 14.20 1.39
C LEU A 156 -7.77 13.80 -0.08
N LEU A 157 -8.70 12.97 -0.54
CA LEU A 157 -8.77 12.49 -1.92
C LEU A 157 -9.35 13.53 -2.88
N ASN A 158 -9.98 14.58 -2.35
CA ASN A 158 -10.45 15.70 -3.16
C ASN A 158 -9.27 16.38 -3.88
N GLY A 159 -9.45 16.62 -5.17
CA GLY A 159 -8.42 17.22 -6.02
C GLY A 159 -7.27 16.28 -6.39
N CYS A 160 -7.40 14.97 -6.19
CA CYS A 160 -6.52 13.99 -6.84
C CYS A 160 -6.80 13.96 -8.35
N ASP A 161 -5.74 13.91 -9.17
CA ASP A 161 -5.83 13.73 -10.62
C ASP A 161 -6.16 12.28 -11.01
N ALA A 162 -5.81 11.33 -10.12
CA ALA A 162 -6.09 9.92 -10.27
C ALA A 162 -6.41 9.29 -8.91
N LEU A 163 -7.30 8.30 -8.92
CA LEU A 163 -7.62 7.47 -7.77
C LEU A 163 -7.47 6.00 -8.14
N MET A 164 -6.76 5.25 -7.31
CA MET A 164 -6.76 3.79 -7.33
C MET A 164 -7.55 3.32 -6.12
N ILE A 165 -8.74 2.79 -6.36
CA ILE A 165 -9.64 2.30 -5.32
C ILE A 165 -9.81 0.79 -5.43
N GLU A 166 -9.97 0.13 -4.29
CA GLU A 166 -10.48 -1.24 -4.29
C GLU A 166 -12.00 -1.25 -4.50
N SER A 167 -12.48 -2.19 -5.31
CA SER A 167 -13.90 -2.38 -5.59
C SER A 167 -14.25 -3.85 -5.40
N ASN A 168 -14.07 -4.36 -4.17
CA ASN A 168 -14.29 -5.76 -3.81
C ASN A 168 -15.57 -6.00 -3.00
N HIS A 169 -16.28 -4.94 -2.59
CA HIS A 169 -17.49 -5.03 -1.79
C HIS A 169 -18.73 -5.01 -2.69
N ASP A 170 -19.37 -6.18 -2.79
CA ASP A 170 -20.70 -6.36 -3.36
C ASP A 170 -21.51 -7.13 -2.31
N GLU A 171 -22.51 -6.47 -1.71
CA GLU A 171 -23.34 -7.03 -0.65
C GLU A 171 -24.06 -8.31 -1.11
N THR A 172 -24.46 -8.37 -2.39
CA THR A 172 -25.15 -9.52 -2.97
C THR A 172 -24.20 -10.69 -3.11
N LEU A 173 -22.97 -10.47 -3.59
CA LEU A 173 -21.96 -11.52 -3.68
C LEU A 173 -21.47 -11.95 -2.29
N LEU A 174 -21.37 -11.03 -1.32
CA LEU A 174 -20.99 -11.35 0.05
C LEU A 174 -22.05 -12.21 0.74
N ALA A 175 -23.33 -11.85 0.61
CA ALA A 175 -24.46 -12.63 1.14
C ALA A 175 -24.50 -14.05 0.55
N ASN A 176 -24.15 -14.18 -0.73
CA ASN A 176 -24.12 -15.46 -1.44
C ASN A 176 -22.77 -16.20 -1.37
N SER A 177 -21.79 -15.67 -0.63
CA SER A 177 -20.45 -16.25 -0.53
C SER A 177 -20.40 -17.49 0.37
N ALA A 178 -19.45 -18.39 0.09
CA ALA A 178 -19.16 -19.55 0.92
C ALA A 178 -18.41 -19.20 2.23
N TYR A 179 -18.17 -17.92 2.50
CA TYR A 179 -17.46 -17.49 3.71
C TYR A 179 -18.25 -17.86 4.98
N PRO A 180 -17.60 -18.31 6.06
CA PRO A 180 -18.26 -18.49 7.34
C PRO A 180 -18.93 -17.19 7.83
N ALA A 181 -20.03 -17.31 8.58
CA ALA A 181 -20.79 -16.17 9.11
C ALA A 181 -19.93 -15.07 9.78
N PRO A 182 -18.93 -15.38 10.63
CA PRO A 182 -18.08 -14.33 11.23
C PRO A 182 -17.23 -13.58 10.21
N VAL A 183 -16.82 -14.24 9.12
CA VAL A 183 -16.06 -13.61 8.03
C VAL A 183 -16.97 -12.69 7.21
N ARG A 184 -18.22 -13.10 6.94
CA ARG A 184 -19.21 -12.24 6.27
C ARG A 184 -19.57 -11.02 7.10
N ALA A 185 -19.80 -11.18 8.40
CA ALA A 185 -20.08 -10.07 9.31
C ALA A 185 -18.93 -9.05 9.33
N ARG A 186 -17.68 -9.53 9.31
CA ARG A 186 -16.51 -8.64 9.23
C ARG A 186 -16.39 -7.89 7.90
N ILE A 187 -16.64 -8.56 6.77
CA ILE A 187 -16.55 -7.94 5.43
C ILE A 187 -17.75 -7.01 5.16
N GLY A 188 -18.89 -7.28 5.81
CA GLY A 188 -20.15 -6.57 5.62
C GLY A 188 -20.23 -5.18 6.26
N GLY A 189 -19.35 -4.88 7.21
CA GLY A 189 -19.44 -3.67 8.05
C GLY A 189 -20.18 -3.91 9.36
#